data_AF-A0A813LFC7-F1
#
_entry.id   AF-A0A813LFC7-F1
#
_cell.length_a   1.000
_cell.length_b   1.000
_cell.length_c   1.000
_cell.angle_alpha   90.00
_cell.angle_beta   90.00
_cell.angle_gamma   90.00
#
_symmetry.space_group_name_H-M   'P 1'
#
loop_
_entity.id
_entity.type
_entity.pdbx_description
1 polymer ?
#
loop_
_entity_poly.entity_id
_entity_poly.type
_entity_poly.pdbx_seq_one_letter_code
_entity_poly.pdbx_strand_id
1 'polypeptide(L)'
;MIGYVTDIEGDAVWWRRYVELSEVLHLHPDDGIVRLADGAHFVFGGDAVDHKPGSLRVLQDLLDLKRRYPERVHLLLGNRDICKLRLWVELGELHGEQAPLRSHPGVYWHRASRPCQVLSDAELSASDSAAAAVRLHWILKHTMGASQAFESRRAELSGSCGEQQVGDDEVVRSFRDSVMPGGAMFEYLRCGKLAVRLGSTLFLHAGLPRQGSTWRPGWVPGWEDPAAPDREGLPLTLWIEALEDLRAAALAECEAAHTAGRCVSRAWSTEGGYCHEQPGSALLQYGMRDMPSGERQPSVIYNGWLSEDLYQPMQPDDATLVWLREGGVRHVVTGHLPHGDAPLFLPLAEDIFAVSADTSFAGSVQWPSVPLASEAPVVSGEGPTRGQSVCEVLVDELSGALRVHGVLSQGVAFEATSPGDSALGRETTDGWRVKGRVGDGELLLCRNVKWDFENRIAHESDVELV
;
A
#
# COMPACT_ATOMS: atom_id res chain seq x y z
N MET A 1 5.22 -10.95 -20.07
CA MET A 1 5.93 -10.35 -18.92
C MET A 1 4.96 -9.47 -18.15
N ILE A 2 4.95 -9.57 -16.82
CA ILE A 2 4.19 -8.73 -15.91
C ILE A 2 5.19 -8.00 -15.02
N GLY A 3 5.15 -6.67 -14.97
CA GLY A 3 5.92 -5.89 -13.98
C GLY A 3 5.06 -5.48 -12.80
N TYR A 4 5.63 -5.45 -11.61
CA TYR A 4 4.97 -5.05 -10.37
C TYR A 4 5.83 -4.10 -9.52
N VAL A 5 5.14 -3.12 -8.93
CA VAL A 5 5.66 -2.15 -7.97
C VAL A 5 4.55 -1.68 -7.02
N THR A 6 4.89 -1.24 -5.82
CA THR A 6 3.92 -0.92 -4.76
C THR A 6 4.42 0.20 -3.86
N ASP A 7 3.50 0.77 -3.07
CA ASP A 7 3.78 1.69 -1.95
C ASP A 7 4.56 2.95 -2.38
N ILE A 8 4.25 3.53 -3.55
CA ILE A 8 4.92 4.77 -4.02
C ILE A 8 4.77 5.91 -2.99
N GLU A 9 3.65 5.93 -2.25
CA GLU A 9 3.36 6.89 -1.17
C GLU A 9 3.57 8.36 -1.58
N GLY A 10 3.23 8.67 -2.83
CA GLY A 10 3.34 10.02 -3.41
C GLY A 10 4.72 10.42 -3.89
N ASP A 11 5.74 9.55 -3.84
CA ASP A 11 7.11 9.91 -4.22
C ASP A 11 7.30 9.93 -5.74
N ALA A 12 7.04 11.07 -6.37
CA ALA A 12 7.18 11.22 -7.82
C ALA A 12 8.63 11.07 -8.31
N VAL A 13 9.63 11.37 -7.47
CA VAL A 13 11.05 11.20 -7.82
C VAL A 13 11.40 9.72 -7.84
N TRP A 14 10.97 8.97 -6.82
CA TRP A 14 11.13 7.53 -6.78
C TRP A 14 10.36 6.82 -7.89
N TRP A 15 9.13 7.26 -8.18
CA TRP A 15 8.36 6.76 -9.31
C TRP A 15 9.11 6.88 -10.64
N ARG A 16 9.74 8.04 -10.91
CA ARG A 16 10.58 8.22 -12.11
C ARG A 16 11.74 7.24 -12.15
N ARG A 17 12.43 7.04 -11.02
CA ARG A 17 13.52 6.05 -10.90
C ARG A 17 13.04 4.63 -11.20
N TYR A 18 11.84 4.26 -10.72
CA TYR A 18 11.24 2.97 -11.07
C TYR A 18 10.96 2.86 -12.56
N VAL A 19 10.38 3.90 -13.19
CA VAL A 19 10.12 3.88 -14.64
C VAL A 19 11.42 3.79 -15.45
N GLU A 20 12.52 4.37 -14.98
CA GLU A 20 13.84 4.24 -15.61
C GLU A 20 14.45 2.84 -15.44
N LEU A 21 14.18 2.16 -14.32
CA LEU A 21 14.59 0.78 -14.07
C LEU A 21 13.74 -0.25 -14.84
N SER A 22 12.45 0.06 -15.04
CA SER A 22 11.43 -0.91 -15.43
C SER A 22 11.68 -1.53 -16.80
N GLU A 23 11.43 -2.84 -16.91
CA GLU A 23 11.42 -3.54 -18.20
C GLU A 23 10.07 -3.49 -18.91
N VAL A 24 9.00 -3.11 -18.20
CA VAL A 24 7.65 -3.04 -18.77
C VAL A 24 7.14 -1.62 -18.94
N LEU A 25 7.69 -0.64 -18.22
CA LEU A 25 7.35 0.77 -18.37
C LEU A 25 8.53 1.55 -18.93
N HIS A 26 8.24 2.60 -19.70
CA HIS A 26 9.26 3.53 -20.18
C HIS A 26 8.69 4.94 -20.32
N LEU A 27 9.55 5.94 -20.18
CA LEU A 27 9.22 7.31 -20.58
C LEU A 27 9.38 7.45 -22.09
N HIS A 28 8.34 7.93 -22.74
CA HIS A 28 8.47 8.27 -24.15
C HIS A 28 9.27 9.55 -24.32
N PRO A 29 10.25 9.58 -25.25
CA PRO A 29 11.22 10.65 -25.36
C PRO A 29 10.60 12.01 -25.70
N ASP A 30 9.50 12.02 -26.47
CA ASP A 30 8.95 13.28 -27.01
C ASP A 30 8.02 14.02 -26.04
N ASP A 31 7.25 13.29 -25.22
CA ASP A 31 6.19 13.85 -24.38
C ASP A 31 6.38 13.57 -22.89
N GLY A 32 7.35 12.73 -22.51
CA GLY A 32 7.64 12.39 -21.12
C GLY A 32 6.52 11.59 -20.43
N ILE A 33 5.58 11.03 -21.19
CA ILE A 33 4.48 10.21 -20.69
C ILE A 33 4.96 8.76 -20.53
N VAL A 34 4.62 8.15 -19.38
CA VAL A 34 4.92 6.74 -19.07
C VAL A 34 4.12 5.84 -20.01
N ARG A 35 4.74 4.92 -20.75
CA ARG A 35 4.06 3.95 -21.62
C ARG A 35 4.37 2.53 -21.19
N LEU A 36 3.42 1.64 -21.43
CA LEU A 36 3.57 0.20 -21.20
C LEU A 36 4.15 -0.45 -22.46
N ALA A 37 5.16 -1.31 -22.29
CA ALA A 37 5.74 -2.10 -23.37
C ALA A 37 4.71 -3.00 -24.05
N ASP A 38 4.97 -3.34 -25.31
CA ASP A 38 4.08 -4.19 -26.10
C ASP A 38 4.01 -5.60 -25.51
N GLY A 39 2.78 -6.13 -25.40
CA GLY A 39 2.53 -7.46 -24.83
C GLY A 39 2.79 -7.58 -23.32
N ALA A 40 3.28 -6.53 -22.65
CA ALA A 40 3.49 -6.52 -21.21
C ALA A 40 2.20 -6.22 -20.44
N HIS A 41 2.16 -6.66 -19.19
CA HIS A 41 1.21 -6.24 -18.17
C HIS A 41 1.93 -5.46 -17.07
N PHE A 42 1.21 -4.59 -16.39
CA PHE A 42 1.70 -3.85 -15.24
C PHE A 42 0.69 -3.92 -14.09
N VAL A 43 1.18 -4.23 -12.90
CA VAL A 43 0.38 -4.28 -11.67
C VAL A 43 0.97 -3.29 -10.67
N PHE A 44 0.20 -2.27 -10.30
CA PHE A 44 0.56 -1.39 -9.18
C PHE A 44 -0.07 -1.94 -7.90
N GLY A 45 0.73 -2.14 -6.85
CA GLY A 45 0.36 -2.82 -5.61
C GLY A 45 -0.47 -2.01 -4.61
N GLY A 46 -0.71 -0.73 -4.86
CA GLY A 46 -1.47 0.15 -3.95
C GLY A 46 -0.57 1.09 -3.15
N ASP A 47 -1.19 1.92 -2.31
CA ASP A 47 -0.57 3.00 -1.54
C ASP A 47 0.14 4.02 -2.46
N ALA A 48 -0.65 4.69 -3.30
CA ALA A 48 -0.16 5.64 -4.31
C ALA A 48 0.24 7.01 -3.73
N VAL A 49 -0.28 7.39 -2.55
CA VAL A 49 -0.27 8.78 -2.03
C VAL A 49 0.21 8.87 -0.57
N ASP A 50 0.48 10.10 -0.09
CA ASP A 50 0.60 10.58 1.31
C ASP A 50 1.95 11.07 1.84
N HIS A 51 3.04 10.32 1.69
CA HIS A 51 4.27 10.63 2.44
C HIS A 51 5.16 11.66 1.76
N LYS A 52 5.23 11.63 0.43
CA LYS A 52 6.17 12.44 -0.33
C LYS A 52 5.45 13.35 -1.33
N PRO A 53 6.13 14.42 -1.80
CA PRO A 53 5.60 15.28 -2.85
C PRO A 53 5.46 14.53 -4.18
N GLY A 54 4.27 14.63 -4.79
CA GLY A 54 3.99 13.98 -6.08
C GLY A 54 2.74 13.11 -6.14
N SER A 55 1.88 13.14 -5.12
CA SER A 55 0.66 12.33 -5.07
C SER A 55 -0.25 12.57 -6.27
N LEU A 56 -0.42 13.84 -6.71
CA LEU A 56 -1.24 14.14 -7.89
C LEU A 56 -0.57 13.62 -9.16
N ARG A 57 0.75 13.78 -9.28
CA ARG A 57 1.49 13.30 -10.45
C ARG A 57 1.43 11.78 -10.58
N VAL A 58 1.63 11.05 -9.49
CA VAL A 58 1.57 9.59 -9.45
C VAL A 58 0.17 9.10 -9.84
N LEU A 59 -0.88 9.67 -9.23
CA LEU A 59 -2.26 9.34 -9.60
C LEU A 59 -2.53 9.59 -11.09
N GLN A 60 -2.06 10.72 -11.63
CA GLN A 60 -2.24 11.06 -13.04
C GLN A 60 -1.56 10.05 -13.97
N ASP A 61 -0.32 9.65 -13.67
CA ASP A 61 0.42 8.67 -14.48
C ASP A 61 -0.25 7.29 -14.42
N LEU A 62 -0.68 6.83 -13.23
CA LEU A 62 -1.36 5.53 -13.06
C LEU A 62 -2.73 5.48 -13.75
N LEU A 63 -3.53 6.54 -13.62
CA LEU A 63 -4.84 6.63 -14.29
C LEU A 63 -4.71 6.73 -15.81
N ASP A 64 -3.69 7.44 -16.30
CA ASP A 64 -3.44 7.54 -17.73
C ASP A 64 -2.97 6.20 -18.33
N LEU A 65 -2.09 5.47 -17.63
CA LEU A 65 -1.73 4.10 -17.96
C LEU A 65 -2.97 3.20 -18.01
N LYS A 66 -3.82 3.25 -16.98
CA LYS A 66 -5.05 2.45 -16.92
C LYS A 66 -6.00 2.77 -18.08
N ARG A 67 -6.15 4.05 -18.43
CA ARG A 67 -7.02 4.48 -19.54
C ARG A 67 -6.51 4.00 -20.90
N ARG A 68 -5.19 4.06 -21.14
CA ARG A 68 -4.58 3.62 -22.40
C ARG A 68 -4.50 2.10 -22.53
N TYR A 69 -4.39 1.39 -21.41
CA TYR A 69 -4.17 -0.06 -21.38
C TYR A 69 -5.12 -0.77 -20.39
N PRO A 70 -6.45 -0.70 -20.57
CA PRO A 70 -7.43 -1.11 -19.57
C PRO A 70 -7.32 -2.59 -19.16
N GLU A 71 -6.97 -3.49 -20.08
CA GLU A 71 -6.83 -4.93 -19.80
C GLU A 71 -5.43 -5.34 -19.34
N ARG A 72 -4.44 -4.45 -19.48
CA ARG A 72 -3.03 -4.75 -19.21
C ARG A 72 -2.47 -4.03 -17.97
N VAL A 73 -3.12 -2.95 -17.54
CA VAL A 73 -2.78 -2.22 -16.32
C VAL A 73 -3.80 -2.54 -15.23
N HIS A 74 -3.29 -3.03 -14.11
CA HIS A 74 -4.06 -3.41 -12.94
C HIS A 74 -3.62 -2.58 -11.76
N LEU A 75 -4.57 -1.95 -11.07
CA LEU A 75 -4.30 -1.12 -9.90
C LEU A 75 -4.88 -1.85 -8.71
N LEU A 76 -4.05 -2.24 -7.75
CA LEU A 76 -4.51 -2.71 -6.45
C LEU A 76 -4.73 -1.51 -5.53
N LEU A 77 -5.66 -1.66 -4.59
CA LEU A 77 -5.96 -0.64 -3.60
C LEU A 77 -5.22 -0.93 -2.30
N GLY A 78 -4.50 0.06 -1.80
CA GLY A 78 -3.90 0.01 -0.47
C GLY A 78 -4.73 0.69 0.61
N ASN A 79 -4.30 0.56 1.87
CA ASN A 79 -4.99 1.17 2.98
C ASN A 79 -4.94 2.70 2.90
N ARG A 80 -3.82 3.28 2.44
CA ARG A 80 -3.69 4.74 2.29
C ARG A 80 -4.64 5.26 1.24
N ASP A 81 -4.83 4.51 0.16
CA ASP A 81 -5.75 4.86 -0.92
C ASP A 81 -7.19 4.87 -0.42
N ILE A 82 -7.64 3.74 0.15
CA ILE A 82 -9.02 3.55 0.61
C ILE A 82 -9.36 4.55 1.71
N CYS A 83 -8.44 4.80 2.65
CA CYS A 83 -8.65 5.72 3.75
C CYS A 83 -8.99 7.15 3.28
N LYS A 84 -8.68 7.55 2.04
CA LYS A 84 -9.06 8.88 1.53
C LYS A 84 -10.54 9.10 1.38
N LEU A 85 -11.34 8.04 1.21
CA LEU A 85 -12.80 8.15 1.13
C LEU A 85 -13.42 8.83 2.36
N ARG A 86 -12.75 8.77 3.53
CA ARG A 86 -13.24 9.44 4.73
C ARG A 86 -13.25 10.97 4.64
N LEU A 87 -12.37 11.54 3.81
CA LEU A 87 -12.23 12.99 3.67
C LEU A 87 -13.47 13.64 3.06
N TRP A 88 -14.29 12.89 2.31
CA TRP A 88 -15.53 13.40 1.77
C TRP A 88 -16.49 13.86 2.87
N VAL A 89 -16.68 13.05 3.91
CA VAL A 89 -17.56 13.37 5.03
C VAL A 89 -16.84 14.27 6.05
N GLU A 90 -15.59 13.96 6.39
CA GLU A 90 -14.90 14.66 7.48
C GLU A 90 -14.51 16.09 7.17
N LEU A 91 -14.37 16.45 5.89
CA LEU A 91 -14.17 17.83 5.45
C LEU A 91 -15.49 18.51 5.04
N GLY A 92 -16.63 17.83 5.23
CA GLY A 92 -17.95 18.40 4.98
C GLY A 92 -18.40 19.36 6.08
N GLU A 93 -19.09 20.43 5.69
CA GLU A 93 -19.58 21.48 6.61
C GLU A 93 -20.45 20.90 7.74
N LEU A 94 -21.43 20.04 7.42
CA LEU A 94 -22.30 19.43 8.43
C LEU A 94 -21.55 18.60 9.47
N HIS A 95 -20.49 17.89 9.07
CA HIS A 95 -19.65 17.17 10.02
C HIS A 95 -18.86 18.14 10.90
N GLY A 96 -18.32 19.20 10.30
CA GLY A 96 -17.62 20.27 11.01
C GLY A 96 -18.46 20.90 12.13
N GLU A 97 -19.73 21.17 11.85
CA GLU A 97 -20.71 21.73 12.80
C GLU A 97 -21.08 20.74 13.92
N GLN A 98 -21.27 19.45 13.59
CA GLN A 98 -21.69 18.44 14.56
C GLN A 98 -20.56 17.90 15.42
N ALA A 99 -19.33 17.88 14.88
CA ALA A 99 -18.14 17.45 15.59
C ALA A 99 -17.01 18.50 15.49
N PRO A 100 -17.16 19.69 16.12
CA PRO A 100 -16.11 20.69 16.20
C PRO A 100 -14.83 20.12 16.81
N LEU A 101 -13.66 20.64 16.45
CA LEU A 101 -12.35 20.12 16.90
C LEU A 101 -12.28 19.96 18.43
N ARG A 102 -12.78 20.93 19.19
CA ARG A 102 -12.76 20.91 20.66
C ARG A 102 -13.55 19.75 21.28
N SER A 103 -14.64 19.32 20.65
CA SER A 103 -15.52 18.24 21.14
C SER A 103 -15.45 16.96 20.29
N HIS A 104 -14.56 16.92 19.29
CA HIS A 104 -14.45 15.78 18.38
C HIS A 104 -14.06 14.49 19.15
N PRO A 105 -14.78 13.36 18.93
CA PRO A 105 -14.58 12.14 19.73
C PRO A 105 -13.28 11.39 19.44
N GLY A 106 -12.58 11.78 18.36
CA GLY A 106 -11.40 11.08 17.83
C GLY A 106 -11.80 9.92 16.93
N VAL A 107 -10.80 9.18 16.45
CA VAL A 107 -11.02 7.98 15.62
C VAL A 107 -11.14 6.74 16.50
N TYR A 108 -11.95 5.75 16.11
CA TYR A 108 -12.26 4.61 16.98
C TYR A 108 -11.02 3.74 17.26
N TRP A 109 -10.09 3.64 16.31
CA TRP A 109 -8.87 2.82 16.40
C TRP A 109 -7.71 3.50 17.17
N HIS A 110 -7.77 4.81 17.39
CA HIS A 110 -6.68 5.56 18.03
C HIS A 110 -7.24 6.71 18.88
N ARG A 111 -7.78 6.37 20.05
CA ARG A 111 -8.40 7.37 20.95
C ARG A 111 -7.43 8.40 21.53
N ALA A 112 -6.12 8.12 21.52
CA ALA A 112 -5.10 9.05 22.00
C ALA A 112 -4.80 10.20 21.02
N SER A 113 -5.30 10.13 19.78
CA SER A 113 -5.18 11.21 18.80
C SER A 113 -6.40 12.12 18.74
N ARG A 114 -7.18 12.26 19.81
CA ARG A 114 -8.30 13.23 19.80
C ARG A 114 -7.77 14.65 19.59
N PRO A 115 -8.45 15.51 18.80
CA PRO A 115 -7.95 16.86 18.56
C PRO A 115 -7.68 17.64 19.85
N CYS A 116 -8.55 17.52 20.87
CA CYS A 116 -8.37 18.17 22.16
C CYS A 116 -7.14 17.69 22.98
N GLN A 117 -6.51 16.59 22.58
CA GLN A 117 -5.32 16.04 23.23
C GLN A 117 -4.02 16.43 22.50
N VAL A 118 -4.11 16.78 21.21
CA VAL A 118 -2.92 16.95 20.34
C VAL A 118 -2.81 18.34 19.70
N LEU A 119 -3.90 19.12 19.69
CA LEU A 119 -3.92 20.47 19.15
C LEU A 119 -3.83 21.53 20.25
N SER A 120 -3.27 22.68 19.92
CA SER A 120 -3.22 23.86 20.79
C SER A 120 -4.58 24.53 20.94
N ASP A 121 -4.76 25.34 21.99
CA ASP A 121 -6.01 26.10 22.19
C ASP A 121 -6.32 27.07 21.04
N ALA A 122 -5.29 27.60 20.36
CA ALA A 122 -5.45 28.45 19.18
C ALA A 122 -6.03 27.66 18.00
N GLU A 123 -5.50 26.47 17.72
CA GLU A 123 -6.01 25.58 16.67
C GLU A 123 -7.44 25.08 16.97
N LEU A 124 -7.72 24.75 18.24
CA LEU A 124 -9.05 24.32 18.68
C LEU A 124 -10.12 25.42 18.60
N SER A 125 -9.70 26.68 18.51
CA SER A 125 -10.57 27.86 18.47
C SER A 125 -10.51 28.59 17.12
N ALA A 126 -9.98 27.92 16.08
CA ALA A 126 -9.91 28.45 14.72
C ALA A 126 -11.31 28.83 14.19
N SER A 127 -11.37 29.90 13.38
CA SER A 127 -12.60 30.29 12.68
C SER A 127 -13.05 29.21 11.71
N ASP A 128 -14.32 29.20 11.29
CA ASP A 128 -14.89 28.15 10.43
C ASP A 128 -14.06 27.87 9.17
N SER A 129 -13.57 28.92 8.50
CA SER A 129 -12.71 28.79 7.32
C SER A 129 -11.37 28.10 7.64
N ALA A 130 -10.72 28.46 8.74
CA ALA A 130 -9.45 27.87 9.16
C ALA A 130 -9.62 26.49 9.81
N ALA A 131 -10.80 26.20 10.39
CA ALA A 131 -11.09 24.96 11.08
C ALA A 131 -11.02 23.74 10.15
N ALA A 132 -11.40 23.88 8.88
CA ALA A 132 -11.29 22.80 7.89
C ALA A 132 -9.82 22.45 7.59
N ALA A 133 -8.95 23.46 7.46
CA ALA A 133 -7.51 23.26 7.27
C ALA A 133 -6.86 22.60 8.49
N VAL A 134 -7.15 23.11 9.69
CA VAL A 134 -6.67 22.51 10.95
C VAL A 134 -7.15 21.06 11.09
N ARG A 135 -8.41 20.78 10.75
CA ARG A 135 -8.96 19.42 10.75
C ARG A 135 -8.22 18.52 9.77
N LEU A 136 -7.98 18.98 8.55
CA LEU A 136 -7.26 18.19 7.55
C LEU A 136 -5.81 17.91 7.99
N HIS A 137 -5.10 18.91 8.52
CA HIS A 137 -3.78 18.71 9.14
C HIS A 137 -3.83 17.66 10.25
N TRP A 138 -4.83 17.73 11.13
CA TRP A 138 -5.02 16.76 12.19
C TRP A 138 -5.25 15.34 11.65
N ILE A 139 -6.15 15.18 10.67
CA ILE A 139 -6.43 13.89 10.02
C ILE A 139 -5.14 13.31 9.44
N LEU A 140 -4.46 14.07 8.58
CA LEU A 140 -3.27 13.63 7.87
C LEU A 140 -2.15 13.24 8.85
N LYS A 141 -1.83 14.13 9.79
CA LYS A 141 -0.72 13.91 10.73
C LYS A 141 -1.01 12.82 11.76
N HIS A 142 -2.16 12.88 12.43
CA HIS A 142 -2.40 12.09 13.64
C HIS A 142 -3.20 10.81 13.43
N THR A 143 -3.83 10.65 12.25
CA THR A 143 -4.68 9.48 11.97
C THR A 143 -4.27 8.70 10.72
N MET A 144 -3.56 9.33 9.77
CA MET A 144 -3.10 8.70 8.52
C MET A 144 -1.56 8.56 8.44
N GLY A 145 -0.82 9.13 9.41
CA GLY A 145 0.65 9.11 9.41
C GLY A 145 1.29 9.86 8.23
N ALA A 146 0.60 10.86 7.69
CA ALA A 146 0.91 11.59 6.47
C ALA A 146 1.18 13.09 6.76
N SER A 147 2.07 13.38 7.72
CA SER A 147 2.25 14.73 8.28
C SER A 147 2.62 15.79 7.25
N GLN A 148 3.27 15.41 6.16
CA GLN A 148 3.74 16.31 5.10
C GLN A 148 2.75 16.45 3.92
N ALA A 149 1.67 15.65 3.89
CA ALA A 149 0.77 15.58 2.75
C ALA A 149 0.10 16.92 2.43
N PHE A 150 -0.22 17.73 3.45
CA PHE A 150 -0.86 19.02 3.26
C PHE A 150 0.04 20.00 2.50
N GLU A 151 1.27 20.20 2.97
CA GLU A 151 2.23 21.11 2.33
C GLU A 151 2.77 20.55 1.01
N SER A 152 2.90 19.23 0.91
CA SER A 152 3.21 18.56 -0.37
C SER A 152 2.14 18.84 -1.42
N ARG A 153 0.86 18.72 -1.04
CA ARG A 153 -0.25 19.07 -1.93
C ARG A 153 -0.22 20.55 -2.32
N ARG A 154 0.06 21.46 -1.37
CA ARG A 154 0.22 22.89 -1.67
C ARG A 154 1.29 23.13 -2.73
N ALA A 155 2.46 22.50 -2.58
CA ALA A 155 3.56 22.63 -3.54
C ALA A 155 3.17 22.11 -4.95
N GLU A 156 2.46 20.98 -5.03
CA GLU A 156 1.97 20.44 -6.31
C GLU A 156 0.96 21.38 -7.00
N LEU A 157 0.06 21.99 -6.23
CA LEU A 157 -0.91 22.96 -6.74
C LEU A 157 -0.21 24.24 -7.23
N SER A 158 0.75 24.77 -6.47
CA SER A 158 1.51 25.96 -6.86
C SER A 158 2.27 25.74 -8.17
N GLY A 159 2.89 24.58 -8.36
CA GLY A 159 3.57 24.23 -9.60
C GLY A 159 2.63 24.15 -10.82
N SER A 160 1.34 23.91 -10.59
CA SER A 160 0.32 23.79 -11.64
C SER A 160 -0.37 25.13 -11.97
N CYS A 161 -0.42 26.08 -11.03
CA CYS A 161 -1.14 27.35 -11.16
C CYS A 161 -0.27 28.54 -11.61
N GLY A 162 1.03 28.36 -11.84
CA GLY A 162 1.97 29.49 -11.96
C GLY A 162 2.21 30.15 -10.60
N GLU A 163 3.03 31.19 -10.52
CA GLU A 163 3.57 31.85 -9.28
C GLU A 163 2.54 32.35 -8.22
N GLN A 164 1.26 32.00 -8.35
CA GLN A 164 0.21 32.32 -7.39
C GLN A 164 0.36 31.51 -6.09
N GLN A 165 0.30 32.22 -4.97
CA GLN A 165 0.36 31.60 -3.64
C GLN A 165 -0.94 30.81 -3.36
N VAL A 166 -0.82 29.49 -3.23
CA VAL A 166 -1.94 28.59 -2.92
C VAL A 166 -2.30 28.68 -1.43
N GLY A 167 -3.53 29.08 -1.13
CA GLY A 167 -4.08 29.18 0.23
C GLY A 167 -4.56 27.85 0.81
N ASP A 168 -4.81 27.82 2.12
CA ASP A 168 -5.25 26.61 2.83
C ASP A 168 -6.60 26.08 2.32
N ASP A 169 -7.52 26.98 2.00
CA ASP A 169 -8.84 26.64 1.44
C ASP A 169 -8.73 25.91 0.09
N GLU A 170 -7.73 26.25 -0.72
CA GLU A 170 -7.48 25.60 -2.01
C GLU A 170 -6.91 24.19 -1.81
N VAL A 171 -6.03 24.00 -0.82
CA VAL A 171 -5.50 22.68 -0.46
C VAL A 171 -6.63 21.79 0.07
N VAL A 172 -7.43 22.28 1.00
CA VAL A 172 -8.60 21.56 1.56
C VAL A 172 -9.56 21.17 0.44
N ARG A 173 -9.89 22.11 -0.46
CA ARG A 173 -10.74 21.85 -1.62
C ARG A 173 -10.13 20.77 -2.52
N SER A 174 -8.82 20.82 -2.80
CA SER A 174 -8.15 19.80 -3.62
C SER A 174 -8.27 18.39 -3.02
N PHE A 175 -8.10 18.23 -1.70
CA PHE A 175 -8.28 16.92 -1.05
C PHE A 175 -9.73 16.45 -1.11
N ARG A 176 -10.68 17.34 -0.82
CA ARG A 176 -12.12 17.03 -0.85
C ARG A 176 -12.60 16.66 -2.25
N ASP A 177 -12.29 17.49 -3.25
CA ASP A 177 -12.70 17.28 -4.64
C ASP A 177 -12.08 16.03 -5.23
N SER A 178 -10.83 15.70 -4.85
CA SER A 178 -10.14 14.52 -5.34
C SER A 178 -10.84 13.21 -4.96
N VAL A 179 -11.58 13.15 -3.84
CA VAL A 179 -12.21 11.92 -3.33
C VAL A 179 -13.72 11.84 -3.61
N MET A 180 -14.31 12.89 -4.19
CA MET A 180 -15.69 12.86 -4.69
C MET A 180 -15.75 12.22 -6.08
N PRO A 181 -16.91 11.67 -6.51
CA PRO A 181 -17.10 11.18 -7.87
C PRO A 181 -16.60 12.16 -8.94
N GLY A 182 -15.77 11.67 -9.87
CA GLY A 182 -15.07 12.47 -10.89
C GLY A 182 -13.72 13.05 -10.45
N GLY A 183 -13.37 13.00 -9.15
CA GLY A 183 -12.07 13.38 -8.62
C GLY A 183 -11.00 12.32 -8.87
N ALA A 184 -9.72 12.72 -8.97
CA ALA A 184 -8.64 11.80 -9.34
C ALA A 184 -8.48 10.60 -8.39
N MET A 185 -8.60 10.82 -7.08
CA MET A 185 -8.52 9.72 -6.10
C MET A 185 -9.74 8.80 -6.19
N PHE A 186 -10.94 9.37 -6.39
CA PHE A 186 -12.15 8.56 -6.61
C PHE A 186 -12.05 7.71 -7.88
N GLU A 187 -11.57 8.29 -8.98
CA GLU A 187 -11.33 7.56 -10.23
C GLU A 187 -10.30 6.44 -10.07
N TYR A 188 -9.26 6.67 -9.26
CA TYR A 188 -8.29 5.64 -8.91
C TYR A 188 -8.95 4.49 -8.14
N LEU A 189 -9.75 4.79 -7.10
CA LEU A 189 -10.52 3.79 -6.35
C LEU A 189 -11.50 3.03 -7.25
N ARG A 190 -12.13 3.73 -8.21
CA ARG A 190 -13.06 3.15 -9.18
C ARG A 190 -12.38 2.16 -10.11
N CYS A 191 -11.15 2.44 -10.51
CA CYS A 191 -10.35 1.58 -11.39
C CYS A 191 -9.57 0.49 -10.64
N GLY A 192 -9.39 0.64 -9.33
CA GLY A 192 -8.64 -0.26 -8.50
C GLY A 192 -9.38 -1.54 -8.15
N LYS A 193 -8.62 -2.53 -7.68
CA LYS A 193 -9.07 -3.88 -7.33
C LYS A 193 -8.52 -4.24 -5.95
N LEU A 194 -9.22 -5.13 -5.23
CA LEU A 194 -8.73 -5.65 -3.95
C LEU A 194 -7.82 -6.88 -4.10
N ALA A 195 -7.95 -7.61 -5.22
CA ALA A 195 -7.10 -8.73 -5.60
C ALA A 195 -7.03 -8.83 -7.13
N VAL A 196 -5.88 -9.25 -7.67
CA VAL A 196 -5.68 -9.46 -9.11
C VAL A 196 -5.04 -10.81 -9.31
N ARG A 197 -5.56 -11.60 -10.24
CA ARG A 197 -4.93 -12.85 -10.67
C ARG A 197 -4.59 -12.79 -12.16
N LEU A 198 -3.34 -13.09 -12.48
CA LEU A 198 -2.87 -13.29 -13.86
C LEU A 198 -2.19 -14.66 -13.89
N GLY A 199 -2.75 -15.59 -14.69
CA GLY A 199 -2.36 -16.99 -14.73
C GLY A 199 -2.23 -17.64 -13.35
N SER A 200 -1.02 -18.05 -12.99
CA SER A 200 -0.71 -18.69 -11.70
C SER A 200 -0.23 -17.70 -10.63
N THR A 201 -0.31 -16.40 -10.87
CA THR A 201 0.18 -15.37 -9.96
C THR A 201 -0.98 -14.58 -9.36
N LEU A 202 -1.04 -14.55 -8.03
CA LEU A 202 -1.96 -13.74 -7.25
C LEU A 202 -1.25 -12.48 -6.77
N PHE A 203 -1.85 -11.32 -7.02
CA PHE A 203 -1.37 -10.03 -6.55
C PHE A 203 -2.35 -9.48 -5.52
N LEU A 204 -1.82 -9.05 -4.38
CA LEU A 204 -2.56 -8.45 -3.27
C LEU A 204 -1.80 -7.20 -2.80
N HIS A 205 -2.49 -6.22 -2.23
CA HIS A 205 -1.78 -5.05 -1.69
C HIS A 205 -0.87 -5.46 -0.53
N ALA A 206 -1.41 -6.23 0.42
CA ALA A 206 -0.65 -6.80 1.51
C ALA A 206 -0.66 -8.33 1.41
N GLY A 207 -0.51 -9.06 2.51
CA GLY A 207 -0.54 -10.53 2.51
C GLY A 207 -1.87 -11.13 2.93
N LEU A 208 -1.89 -12.46 3.00
CA LEU A 208 -3.05 -13.21 3.48
C LEU A 208 -3.16 -13.11 5.01
N PRO A 209 -4.39 -13.07 5.56
CA PRO A 209 -4.60 -13.01 7.00
C PRO A 209 -4.06 -14.23 7.75
N ARG A 210 -3.73 -14.00 9.03
CA ARG A 210 -3.01 -14.94 9.88
C ARG A 210 -3.94 -15.92 10.60
N GLN A 211 -3.37 -17.04 11.08
CA GLN A 211 -3.98 -17.87 12.11
C GLN A 211 -4.31 -17.03 13.36
N GLY A 212 -5.51 -17.21 13.90
CA GLY A 212 -6.02 -16.52 15.09
C GLY A 212 -6.91 -15.30 14.82
N SER A 213 -6.99 -14.85 13.56
CA SER A 213 -8.12 -14.04 13.10
C SER A 213 -9.31 -14.94 12.75
N THR A 214 -10.51 -14.40 12.59
CA THR A 214 -11.68 -15.15 12.04
C THR A 214 -11.48 -15.56 10.57
N TRP A 215 -10.26 -15.40 10.02
CA TRP A 215 -9.90 -15.75 8.67
C TRP A 215 -10.21 -17.19 8.33
N ARG A 216 -10.77 -17.33 7.13
CA ARG A 216 -11.00 -18.58 6.42
C ARG A 216 -10.62 -18.28 4.97
N PRO A 217 -9.86 -19.15 4.28
CA PRO A 217 -9.51 -18.93 2.88
C PRO A 217 -10.75 -18.61 2.05
N GLY A 218 -10.81 -17.44 1.42
CA GLY A 218 -11.99 -17.01 0.67
C GLY A 218 -13.03 -16.21 1.46
N TRP A 219 -12.69 -15.68 2.64
CA TRP A 219 -13.59 -14.82 3.41
C TRP A 219 -13.86 -13.47 2.74
N VAL A 220 -15.14 -13.03 2.78
CA VAL A 220 -15.60 -11.70 2.36
C VAL A 220 -16.64 -11.20 3.39
N PRO A 221 -16.62 -9.90 3.76
CA PRO A 221 -17.61 -9.33 4.67
C PRO A 221 -19.06 -9.58 4.21
N GLY A 222 -19.94 -9.92 5.14
CA GLY A 222 -21.37 -10.13 4.86
C GLY A 222 -21.72 -11.46 4.17
N TRP A 223 -20.72 -12.29 3.83
CA TRP A 223 -20.95 -13.62 3.26
C TRP A 223 -21.21 -14.71 4.34
N GLU A 224 -21.07 -14.35 5.61
CA GLU A 224 -21.35 -15.24 6.74
C GLU A 224 -22.85 -15.56 6.79
N ASP A 225 -23.22 -16.82 6.52
CA ASP A 225 -24.54 -17.34 6.87
C ASP A 225 -24.53 -17.66 8.37
N PRO A 226 -25.32 -16.95 9.21
CA PRO A 226 -25.39 -17.24 10.64
C PRO A 226 -25.80 -18.69 10.94
N ALA A 227 -26.43 -19.38 9.98
CA ALA A 227 -26.86 -20.77 10.10
C ALA A 227 -25.79 -21.81 9.69
N ALA A 228 -24.66 -21.40 9.11
CA ALA A 228 -23.59 -22.30 8.66
C ALA A 228 -22.19 -21.81 9.07
N PRO A 229 -21.88 -21.78 10.38
CA PRO A 229 -20.58 -21.33 10.91
C PRO A 229 -19.37 -22.19 10.50
N ASP A 230 -19.63 -23.37 9.90
CA ASP A 230 -18.62 -24.33 9.42
C ASP A 230 -18.41 -24.29 7.89
N ARG A 231 -18.96 -23.30 7.18
CA ARG A 231 -18.81 -23.22 5.73
C ARG A 231 -17.34 -22.98 5.37
N GLU A 232 -16.79 -23.80 4.48
CA GLU A 232 -15.53 -23.51 3.79
C GLU A 232 -15.67 -22.17 3.05
N GLY A 233 -14.60 -21.38 3.02
CA GLY A 233 -14.64 -20.09 2.33
C GLY A 233 -14.75 -20.23 0.81
N LEU A 234 -14.93 -19.12 0.10
CA LEU A 234 -15.14 -19.14 -1.35
C LEU A 234 -13.92 -19.68 -2.09
N PRO A 235 -14.08 -20.50 -3.15
CA PRO A 235 -13.01 -20.80 -4.09
C PRO A 235 -12.35 -19.51 -4.60
N LEU A 236 -11.03 -19.55 -4.85
CA LEU A 236 -10.22 -18.35 -5.17
C LEU A 236 -10.86 -17.42 -6.21
N THR A 237 -11.38 -17.96 -7.31
CA THR A 237 -12.01 -17.14 -8.36
C THR A 237 -13.26 -16.42 -7.86
N LEU A 238 -14.14 -17.13 -7.14
CA LEU A 238 -15.37 -16.54 -6.58
C LEU A 238 -15.05 -15.55 -5.46
N TRP A 239 -13.96 -15.77 -4.72
CA TRP A 239 -13.49 -14.82 -3.72
C TRP A 239 -13.03 -13.50 -4.36
N ILE A 240 -12.26 -13.56 -5.44
CA ILE A 240 -11.83 -12.36 -6.19
C ILE A 240 -13.05 -11.59 -6.73
N GLU A 241 -14.04 -12.31 -7.29
CA GLU A 241 -15.30 -11.71 -7.77
C GLU A 241 -16.08 -11.04 -6.62
N ALA A 242 -16.22 -11.71 -5.48
CA ALA A 242 -16.93 -11.17 -4.33
C ALA A 242 -16.22 -9.94 -3.70
N LEU A 243 -14.89 -9.89 -3.72
CA LEU A 243 -14.15 -8.68 -3.34
C LEU A 243 -14.38 -7.53 -4.33
N GLU A 244 -14.45 -7.83 -5.62
CA GLU A 244 -14.77 -6.83 -6.65
C GLU A 244 -16.19 -6.29 -6.48
N ASP A 245 -17.16 -7.16 -6.18
CA ASP A 245 -18.54 -6.76 -5.88
C ASP A 245 -18.64 -5.88 -4.63
N LEU A 246 -17.90 -6.21 -3.55
CA LEU A 246 -17.82 -5.40 -2.33
C LEU A 246 -17.35 -3.97 -2.65
N ARG A 247 -16.25 -3.85 -3.40
CA ARG A 247 -15.68 -2.56 -3.80
C ARG A 247 -16.64 -1.80 -4.72
N ALA A 248 -17.19 -2.47 -5.74
CA ALA A 248 -18.08 -1.85 -6.71
C ALA A 248 -19.36 -1.33 -6.05
N ALA A 249 -19.98 -2.10 -5.15
CA ALA A 249 -21.14 -1.68 -4.38
C ALA A 249 -20.83 -0.45 -3.51
N ALA A 250 -19.71 -0.47 -2.79
CA ALA A 250 -19.29 0.65 -1.94
C ALA A 250 -19.08 1.95 -2.73
N LEU A 251 -18.52 1.90 -3.94
CA LEU A 251 -18.34 3.09 -4.77
C LEU A 251 -19.64 3.53 -5.46
N ALA A 252 -20.51 2.60 -5.84
CA ALA A 252 -21.83 2.92 -6.37
C ALA A 252 -22.69 3.65 -5.32
N GLU A 253 -22.58 3.29 -4.04
CA GLU A 253 -23.19 4.04 -2.93
C GLU A 253 -22.67 5.49 -2.88
N CYS A 254 -21.36 5.68 -3.05
CA CYS A 254 -20.75 7.01 -3.08
C CYS A 254 -21.28 7.85 -4.26
N GLU A 255 -21.35 7.28 -5.47
CA GLU A 255 -21.87 7.96 -6.65
C GLU A 255 -23.35 8.33 -6.51
N ALA A 256 -24.16 7.41 -6.00
CA ALA A 256 -25.59 7.63 -5.75
C ALA A 256 -25.80 8.73 -4.70
N ALA A 257 -25.04 8.70 -3.60
CA ALA A 257 -25.12 9.73 -2.56
C ALA A 257 -24.64 11.10 -3.06
N HIS A 258 -23.58 11.16 -3.87
CA HIS A 258 -23.12 12.41 -4.48
C HIS A 258 -24.17 13.00 -5.43
N THR A 259 -24.74 12.17 -6.31
CA THR A 259 -25.76 12.58 -7.28
C THR A 259 -27.05 13.05 -6.60
N ALA A 260 -27.44 12.39 -5.49
CA ALA A 260 -28.59 12.78 -4.69
C ALA A 260 -28.33 14.03 -3.82
N GLY A 261 -27.10 14.56 -3.79
CA GLY A 261 -26.72 15.64 -2.88
C GLY A 261 -26.88 15.24 -1.41
N ARG A 262 -26.71 13.95 -1.09
CA ARG A 262 -26.87 13.43 0.27
C ARG A 262 -25.75 14.00 1.14
N CYS A 263 -26.14 14.77 2.16
CA CYS A 263 -25.21 15.23 3.17
C CYS A 263 -25.18 14.26 4.34
N VAL A 264 -24.01 13.73 4.65
CA VAL A 264 -23.78 12.85 5.80
C VAL A 264 -22.90 13.58 6.80
N SER A 265 -23.27 13.52 8.08
CA SER A 265 -22.60 14.27 9.13
C SER A 265 -21.87 13.37 10.14
N ARG A 266 -22.26 12.09 10.26
CA ARG A 266 -21.53 11.11 11.06
C ARG A 266 -20.40 10.53 10.21
N ALA A 267 -19.17 10.66 10.71
CA ALA A 267 -18.00 10.15 10.04
C ALA A 267 -17.76 8.69 10.43
N TRP A 268 -17.55 7.82 9.45
CA TRP A 268 -17.21 6.41 9.67
C TRP A 268 -16.02 6.27 10.62
N SER A 269 -15.05 7.19 10.59
CA SER A 269 -13.86 7.07 11.43
C SER A 269 -14.11 7.18 12.93
N THR A 270 -15.24 7.75 13.37
CA THR A 270 -15.57 7.88 14.79
C THR A 270 -16.20 6.62 15.37
N GLU A 271 -16.75 5.74 14.52
CA GLU A 271 -17.56 4.59 14.93
C GLU A 271 -17.08 3.27 14.32
N GLY A 272 -16.69 3.30 13.05
CA GLY A 272 -16.27 2.16 12.22
C GLY A 272 -17.42 1.24 11.83
N GLY A 273 -17.06 0.06 11.34
CA GLY A 273 -17.98 -1.02 10.98
C GLY A 273 -18.43 -0.99 9.52
N TYR A 274 -18.82 -2.18 9.03
CA TYR A 274 -19.29 -2.39 7.66
C TYR A 274 -20.67 -1.78 7.38
N CYS A 275 -21.51 -1.62 8.42
CA CYS A 275 -22.89 -1.16 8.28
C CYS A 275 -23.07 0.34 8.62
N HIS A 276 -21.98 1.11 8.63
CA HIS A 276 -22.05 2.54 8.95
C HIS A 276 -22.74 3.33 7.82
N GLU A 277 -23.49 4.38 8.17
CA GLU A 277 -24.37 5.10 7.23
C GLU A 277 -23.65 5.93 6.15
N GLN A 278 -22.37 6.22 6.37
CA GLN A 278 -21.49 6.88 5.41
C GLN A 278 -21.34 6.02 4.14
N PRO A 279 -21.59 6.56 2.94
CA PRO A 279 -21.36 5.86 1.68
C PRO A 279 -19.93 5.34 1.58
N GLY A 280 -19.78 4.10 1.11
CA GLY A 280 -18.48 3.45 0.97
C GLY A 280 -17.88 2.97 2.29
N SER A 281 -18.64 2.97 3.39
CA SER A 281 -18.20 2.48 4.70
C SER A 281 -17.73 1.03 4.69
N ALA A 282 -18.35 0.17 3.87
CA ALA A 282 -17.94 -1.23 3.75
C ALA A 282 -16.51 -1.36 3.20
N LEU A 283 -16.16 -0.56 2.18
CA LEU A 283 -14.80 -0.51 1.64
C LEU A 283 -13.83 0.14 2.62
N LEU A 284 -14.22 1.24 3.28
CA LEU A 284 -13.42 1.87 4.33
C LEU A 284 -13.10 0.89 5.46
N GLN A 285 -14.10 0.14 5.94
CA GLN A 285 -13.89 -0.88 6.96
C GLN A 285 -13.00 -1.99 6.43
N TYR A 286 -13.22 -2.52 5.22
CA TYR A 286 -12.33 -3.54 4.64
C TYR A 286 -10.88 -3.07 4.50
N GLY A 287 -10.68 -1.80 4.16
CA GLY A 287 -9.37 -1.16 4.07
C GLY A 287 -8.72 -0.85 5.41
N MET A 288 -9.22 -1.39 6.53
CA MET A 288 -8.72 -1.14 7.89
C MET A 288 -8.38 -2.45 8.62
N ARG A 289 -7.49 -2.40 9.61
CA ARG A 289 -7.12 -3.60 10.37
C ARG A 289 -8.10 -3.91 11.51
N ASP A 290 -8.52 -2.86 12.21
CA ASP A 290 -9.19 -2.98 13.50
C ASP A 290 -10.71 -2.83 13.32
N MET A 291 -11.48 -3.67 14.00
CA MET A 291 -12.94 -3.55 14.12
C MET A 291 -13.30 -2.64 15.29
N PRO A 292 -14.49 -2.02 15.31
CA PRO A 292 -14.98 -1.26 16.47
C PRO A 292 -15.04 -2.07 17.76
N SER A 293 -15.17 -3.40 17.67
CA SER A 293 -15.12 -4.34 18.81
C SER A 293 -13.72 -4.47 19.43
N GLY A 294 -12.68 -3.97 18.77
CA GLY A 294 -11.27 -4.18 19.12
C GLY A 294 -10.67 -5.45 18.53
N GLU A 295 -11.47 -6.26 17.83
CA GLU A 295 -10.99 -7.44 17.10
C GLU A 295 -10.30 -7.03 15.79
N ARG A 296 -9.45 -7.92 15.26
CA ARG A 296 -8.86 -7.72 13.94
C ARG A 296 -9.68 -8.40 12.87
N GLN A 297 -9.83 -7.73 11.74
CA GLN A 297 -10.51 -8.31 10.59
C GLN A 297 -9.52 -8.97 9.60
N PRO A 298 -9.95 -9.99 8.87
CA PRO A 298 -9.08 -10.73 7.98
C PRO A 298 -9.05 -10.10 6.57
N SER A 299 -8.57 -8.86 6.48
CA SER A 299 -8.43 -8.09 5.23
C SER A 299 -7.07 -8.30 4.56
N VAL A 300 -7.04 -8.45 3.23
CA VAL A 300 -5.79 -8.52 2.43
C VAL A 300 -5.10 -7.18 2.21
N ILE A 301 -5.60 -6.12 2.86
CA ILE A 301 -5.06 -4.75 2.76
C ILE A 301 -4.09 -4.44 3.91
N TYR A 302 -4.27 -5.07 5.07
CA TYR A 302 -3.48 -4.77 6.28
C TYR A 302 -2.73 -5.97 6.85
N ASN A 303 -3.11 -7.19 6.46
CA ASN A 303 -2.42 -8.41 6.90
C ASN A 303 -1.14 -8.62 6.10
N GLY A 304 -0.27 -9.52 6.54
CA GLY A 304 0.98 -9.74 5.83
C GLY A 304 1.72 -10.99 6.30
N TRP A 305 2.90 -11.15 5.74
CA TRP A 305 3.74 -12.34 5.95
C TRP A 305 4.58 -12.28 7.23
N LEU A 306 4.45 -11.22 8.05
CA LEU A 306 5.34 -10.94 9.17
C LEU A 306 4.60 -11.00 10.52
N SER A 307 5.27 -11.52 11.55
CA SER A 307 4.72 -11.63 12.90
C SER A 307 4.53 -10.25 13.55
N GLU A 308 3.60 -10.11 14.50
CA GLU A 308 3.32 -8.80 15.13
C GLU A 308 4.50 -8.31 15.96
N ASP A 309 5.10 -9.26 16.66
CA ASP A 309 5.88 -9.10 17.86
C ASP A 309 7.36 -8.99 17.54
N LEU A 310 7.81 -9.83 16.62
CA LEU A 310 9.19 -9.94 16.16
C LEU A 310 9.38 -9.42 14.73
N TYR A 311 8.28 -9.22 13.99
CA TYR A 311 8.32 -8.82 12.58
C TYR A 311 9.10 -9.82 11.72
N GLN A 312 8.96 -11.11 12.06
CA GLN A 312 9.63 -12.22 11.38
C GLN A 312 8.71 -12.90 10.37
N PRO A 313 9.23 -13.39 9.24
CA PRO A 313 8.40 -14.08 8.26
C PRO A 313 7.71 -15.32 8.83
N MET A 314 6.46 -15.53 8.43
CA MET A 314 5.60 -16.61 8.90
C MET A 314 5.03 -17.41 7.74
N GLN A 315 4.78 -18.69 7.99
CA GLN A 315 4.06 -19.55 7.06
C GLN A 315 2.53 -19.37 7.24
N PRO A 316 1.75 -19.39 6.15
CA PRO A 316 0.31 -19.50 6.23
C PRO A 316 -0.11 -20.89 6.73
N ASP A 317 -1.37 -21.04 7.10
CA ASP A 317 -1.90 -22.35 7.49
C ASP A 317 -2.13 -23.30 6.31
N ASP A 318 -2.24 -24.59 6.62
CA ASP A 318 -2.45 -25.64 5.62
C ASP A 318 -3.71 -25.41 4.79
N ALA A 319 -4.78 -24.90 5.38
CA ALA A 319 -6.03 -24.60 4.69
C ALA A 319 -5.82 -23.52 3.60
N THR A 320 -5.06 -22.47 3.93
CA THR A 320 -4.68 -21.42 2.98
C THR A 320 -3.79 -21.97 1.87
N LEU A 321 -2.82 -22.83 2.19
CA LEU A 321 -1.97 -23.47 1.17
C LEU A 321 -2.77 -24.37 0.23
N VAL A 322 -3.69 -25.19 0.75
CA VAL A 322 -4.59 -26.02 -0.06
C VAL A 322 -5.45 -25.14 -0.96
N TRP A 323 -6.07 -24.10 -0.41
CA TRP A 323 -6.91 -23.18 -1.17
C TRP A 323 -6.16 -22.46 -2.30
N LEU A 324 -4.91 -22.04 -2.06
CA LEU A 324 -4.04 -21.47 -3.10
C LEU A 324 -3.72 -22.50 -4.20
N ARG A 325 -3.39 -23.75 -3.84
CA ARG A 325 -3.13 -24.83 -4.80
C ARG A 325 -4.34 -25.18 -5.64
N GLU A 326 -5.50 -25.34 -5.02
CA GLU A 326 -6.76 -25.59 -5.72
C GLU A 326 -7.15 -24.42 -6.61
N GLY A 327 -6.82 -23.20 -6.17
CA GLY A 327 -6.90 -22.00 -6.98
C GLY A 327 -5.93 -21.99 -8.15
N GLY A 328 -4.89 -22.83 -8.19
CA GLY A 328 -3.85 -22.85 -9.22
C GLY A 328 -2.82 -21.72 -9.08
N VAL A 329 -2.57 -21.26 -7.85
CA VAL A 329 -1.58 -20.23 -7.54
C VAL A 329 -0.22 -20.87 -7.27
N ARG A 330 0.83 -20.29 -7.87
CA ARG A 330 2.26 -20.60 -7.62
C ARG A 330 3.02 -19.43 -7.02
N HIS A 331 2.59 -18.20 -7.31
CA HIS A 331 3.22 -16.99 -6.79
C HIS A 331 2.19 -16.09 -6.13
N VAL A 332 2.54 -15.52 -4.97
CA VAL A 332 1.80 -14.42 -4.34
C VAL A 332 2.70 -13.21 -4.26
N VAL A 333 2.35 -12.11 -4.93
CA VAL A 333 3.15 -10.88 -4.97
C VAL A 333 2.43 -9.78 -4.21
N THR A 334 3.11 -9.16 -3.24
CA THR A 334 2.52 -8.26 -2.25
C THR A 334 3.39 -7.03 -1.95
N GLY A 335 2.82 -6.06 -1.22
CA GLY A 335 3.48 -4.87 -0.67
C GLY A 335 3.16 -4.66 0.82
N HIS A 336 2.90 -3.40 1.22
CA HIS A 336 2.41 -2.93 2.53
C HIS A 336 3.33 -3.09 3.75
N LEU A 337 4.00 -4.24 3.89
CA LEU A 337 4.91 -4.50 5.00
C LEU A 337 6.35 -4.42 4.53
N PRO A 338 7.06 -3.30 4.82
CA PRO A 338 8.41 -3.11 4.31
C PRO A 338 9.35 -4.09 4.99
N HIS A 339 10.32 -4.63 4.24
CA HIS A 339 11.29 -5.58 4.77
C HIS A 339 12.71 -5.25 4.28
N GLY A 340 13.23 -4.11 4.72
CA GLY A 340 14.54 -3.61 4.33
C GLY A 340 14.54 -2.90 2.98
N ASP A 341 15.65 -2.97 2.25
CA ASP A 341 15.87 -2.28 0.97
C ASP A 341 15.89 -3.23 -0.25
N ALA A 342 15.50 -4.49 -0.03
CA ALA A 342 15.27 -5.50 -1.05
C ALA A 342 14.02 -6.35 -0.70
N PRO A 343 13.23 -6.79 -1.69
CA PRO A 343 12.03 -7.59 -1.46
C PRO A 343 12.26 -8.86 -0.63
N LEU A 344 11.29 -9.21 0.20
CA LEU A 344 11.26 -10.49 0.91
C LEU A 344 10.81 -11.60 -0.03
N PHE A 345 11.64 -12.64 -0.12
CA PHE A 345 11.27 -13.93 -0.70
C PHE A 345 10.92 -14.92 0.40
N LEU A 346 9.79 -15.59 0.22
CA LEU A 346 9.27 -16.56 1.19
C LEU A 346 8.78 -17.82 0.45
N PRO A 347 9.51 -18.93 0.54
CA PRO A 347 9.00 -20.24 0.14
C PRO A 347 7.82 -20.61 1.05
N LEU A 348 6.61 -20.68 0.50
CA LEU A 348 5.40 -21.04 1.26
C LEU A 348 5.20 -22.55 1.27
N ALA A 349 5.53 -23.19 0.14
CA ALA A 349 5.56 -24.63 -0.02
C ALA A 349 6.51 -25.02 -1.15
N GLU A 350 6.62 -26.31 -1.48
CA GLU A 350 7.45 -26.80 -2.60
C GLU A 350 7.10 -26.12 -3.95
N ASP A 351 5.83 -25.80 -4.13
CA ASP A 351 5.24 -25.29 -5.38
C ASP A 351 4.68 -23.86 -5.29
N ILE A 352 4.75 -23.22 -4.12
CA ILE A 352 4.19 -21.89 -3.87
C ILE A 352 5.23 -20.98 -3.23
N PHE A 353 5.41 -19.79 -3.81
CA PHE A 353 6.29 -18.74 -3.31
C PHE A 353 5.55 -17.42 -3.11
N ALA A 354 5.96 -16.65 -2.11
CA ALA A 354 5.54 -15.27 -1.93
C ALA A 354 6.70 -14.29 -2.06
N VAL A 355 6.41 -13.11 -2.61
CA VAL A 355 7.32 -11.97 -2.68
C VAL A 355 6.63 -10.74 -2.10
N SER A 356 7.20 -10.16 -1.04
CA SER A 356 6.78 -8.84 -0.53
C SER A 356 7.78 -7.79 -0.98
N ALA A 357 7.35 -6.88 -1.86
CA ALA A 357 8.23 -5.93 -2.54
C ALA A 357 8.16 -4.50 -2.00
N ASP A 358 7.59 -4.31 -0.80
CA ASP A 358 7.62 -3.02 -0.14
C ASP A 358 9.03 -2.71 0.40
N THR A 359 9.61 -1.62 -0.11
CA THR A 359 10.92 -1.08 0.28
C THR A 359 10.83 0.34 0.84
N SER A 360 9.66 0.75 1.33
CA SER A 360 9.40 2.12 1.84
C SER A 360 10.37 2.54 2.95
N PHE A 361 10.92 1.58 3.70
CA PHE A 361 11.79 1.80 4.85
C PHE A 361 13.28 1.54 4.53
N ALA A 362 13.63 1.45 3.24
CA ALA A 362 14.98 1.11 2.78
C ALA A 362 16.11 2.00 3.33
N GLY A 363 15.85 3.29 3.57
CA GLY A 363 16.85 4.24 4.06
C GLY A 363 17.22 4.07 5.53
N SER A 364 16.49 3.23 6.27
CA SER A 364 16.82 2.87 7.67
C SER A 364 17.64 1.59 7.79
N VAL A 365 17.95 0.92 6.67
CA VAL A 365 18.74 -0.32 6.67
C VAL A 365 20.18 -0.05 7.04
N GLN A 366 20.69 -0.81 8.01
CA GLN A 366 22.10 -0.75 8.42
C GLN A 366 22.96 -1.69 7.59
N TRP A 367 24.17 -1.25 7.28
CA TRP A 367 25.18 -1.99 6.51
C TRP A 367 26.49 -2.10 7.31
N PRO A 368 26.63 -3.09 8.20
CA PRO A 368 27.74 -3.15 9.15
C PRO A 368 29.14 -3.34 8.51
N SER A 369 29.20 -3.87 7.29
CA SER A 369 30.43 -4.22 6.58
C SER A 369 30.88 -3.19 5.52
N VAL A 370 30.11 -2.12 5.29
CA VAL A 370 30.43 -1.09 4.29
C VAL A 370 30.57 0.26 5.01
N PRO A 371 31.72 0.95 4.93
CA PRO A 371 31.80 2.33 5.37
C PRO A 371 30.82 3.16 4.53
N LEU A 372 29.88 3.84 5.19
CA LEU A 372 28.88 4.71 4.55
C LEU A 372 29.50 5.52 3.41
N ALA A 373 29.10 5.24 2.17
CA ALA A 373 29.57 5.96 1.01
C ALA A 373 28.94 7.36 1.01
N SER A 374 29.63 8.31 1.67
CA SER A 374 29.24 9.72 1.83
C SER A 374 27.90 9.94 2.55
N GLU A 375 27.83 11.03 3.32
CA GLU A 375 26.58 11.53 3.86
C GLU A 375 25.65 11.90 2.69
N ALA A 376 24.83 10.95 2.24
CA ALA A 376 23.64 11.30 1.49
C ALA A 376 22.88 12.32 2.36
N PRO A 377 22.48 13.47 1.82
CA PRO A 377 21.85 14.51 2.63
C PRO A 377 20.67 13.89 3.36
N VAL A 378 20.69 14.00 4.69
CA VAL A 378 19.49 13.82 5.51
C VAL A 378 18.53 14.89 5.04
N VAL A 379 17.71 14.56 4.05
CA VAL A 379 16.58 15.40 3.67
C VAL A 379 15.68 15.37 4.90
N SER A 380 15.72 16.46 5.65
CA SER A 380 14.92 16.68 6.84
C SER A 380 13.46 16.66 6.42
N GLY A 381 12.86 15.48 6.54
CA GLY A 381 11.44 15.25 6.35
C GLY A 381 11.12 14.02 7.17
N GLU A 382 10.32 14.19 8.22
CA GLU A 382 9.84 13.07 9.04
C GLU A 382 9.11 12.05 8.15
N GLY A 383 9.78 10.92 7.90
CA GLY A 383 9.31 9.79 7.09
C GLY A 383 10.52 9.00 6.56
N PRO A 384 10.48 7.66 6.52
CA PRO A 384 11.59 6.88 6.00
C PRO A 384 11.93 7.34 4.57
N THR A 385 13.22 7.46 4.29
CA THR A 385 13.71 7.72 2.94
C THR A 385 13.96 6.37 2.28
N ARG A 386 13.88 6.28 0.95
CA ARG A 386 14.26 5.06 0.23
C ARG A 386 15.75 5.02 -0.13
N GLY A 387 16.51 6.08 0.18
CA GLY A 387 17.87 6.25 -0.32
C GLY A 387 17.90 6.11 -1.85
N GLN A 388 18.83 5.30 -2.36
CA GLN A 388 18.86 4.91 -3.77
C GLN A 388 17.99 3.69 -4.10
N SER A 389 17.36 3.06 -3.10
CA SER A 389 16.65 1.81 -3.29
C SER A 389 15.50 1.94 -4.29
N VAL A 390 15.38 0.97 -5.17
CA VAL A 390 14.29 0.78 -6.12
C VAL A 390 14.32 -0.68 -6.59
N CYS A 391 13.17 -1.28 -6.82
CA CYS A 391 13.11 -2.64 -7.35
C CYS A 391 11.88 -2.83 -8.22
N GLU A 392 11.97 -3.81 -9.12
CA GLU A 392 10.86 -4.28 -9.93
C GLU A 392 10.73 -5.79 -9.75
N VAL A 393 9.50 -6.26 -9.53
CA VAL A 393 9.17 -7.68 -9.62
C VAL A 393 8.65 -7.96 -11.03
N LEU A 394 9.24 -8.94 -11.69
CA LEU A 394 8.91 -9.38 -13.03
C LEU A 394 8.42 -10.82 -12.98
N VAL A 395 7.28 -11.08 -13.62
CA VAL A 395 6.72 -12.42 -13.73
C VAL A 395 6.55 -12.76 -15.21
N ASP A 396 7.20 -13.85 -15.63
CA ASP A 396 7.01 -14.44 -16.94
C ASP A 396 5.97 -15.56 -16.86
N GLU A 397 4.77 -15.26 -17.32
CA GLU A 397 3.64 -16.20 -17.37
C GLU A 397 3.91 -17.45 -18.22
N LEU A 398 4.80 -17.37 -19.22
CA LEU A 398 5.07 -18.52 -20.09
C LEU A 398 5.99 -19.54 -19.41
N SER A 399 7.06 -19.06 -18.78
CA SER A 399 8.00 -19.92 -18.06
C SER A 399 7.58 -20.19 -16.62
N GLY A 400 6.71 -19.36 -16.05
CA GLY A 400 6.42 -19.31 -14.62
C GLY A 400 7.60 -18.76 -13.82
N ALA A 401 8.57 -18.10 -14.43
CA ALA A 401 9.69 -17.50 -13.71
C ALA A 401 9.28 -16.18 -13.05
N LEU A 402 9.69 -16.00 -11.81
CA LEU A 402 9.63 -14.76 -11.06
C LEU A 402 11.06 -14.23 -10.90
N ARG A 403 11.27 -12.98 -11.26
CA ARG A 403 12.54 -12.28 -11.13
C ARG A 403 12.34 -10.97 -10.39
N VAL A 404 13.28 -10.62 -9.54
CA VAL A 404 13.34 -9.30 -8.89
C VAL A 404 14.69 -8.72 -9.20
N HIS A 405 14.71 -7.49 -9.69
CA HIS A 405 15.94 -6.75 -9.91
C HIS A 405 15.80 -5.34 -9.37
N GLY A 406 16.91 -4.74 -9.00
CA GLY A 406 16.88 -3.41 -8.42
C GLY A 406 18.22 -2.92 -7.92
N VAL A 407 18.14 -1.82 -7.17
CA VAL A 407 19.25 -1.15 -6.54
C VAL A 407 18.96 -1.08 -5.04
N LEU A 408 19.95 -1.35 -4.22
CA LEU A 408 19.88 -1.27 -2.76
C LEU A 408 20.00 0.18 -2.28
N SER A 409 19.75 0.43 -0.99
CA SER A 409 19.83 1.78 -0.42
C SER A 409 21.19 2.47 -0.64
N GLN A 410 22.27 1.69 -0.70
CA GLN A 410 23.66 2.10 -0.92
C GLN A 410 24.07 2.19 -2.40
N GLY A 411 23.15 1.96 -3.35
CA GLY A 411 23.44 2.07 -4.79
C GLY A 411 23.98 0.79 -5.46
N VAL A 412 24.04 -0.33 -4.74
CA VAL A 412 24.49 -1.62 -5.28
C VAL A 412 23.33 -2.33 -5.98
N ALA A 413 23.56 -2.80 -7.21
CA ALA A 413 22.56 -3.56 -7.95
C ALA A 413 22.43 -4.98 -7.40
N PHE A 414 21.21 -5.51 -7.39
CA PHE A 414 20.91 -6.88 -6.98
C PHE A 414 19.89 -7.53 -7.90
N GLU A 415 19.88 -8.86 -7.89
CA GLU A 415 18.91 -9.67 -8.61
C GLU A 415 18.55 -10.93 -7.82
N ALA A 416 17.32 -11.42 -8.00
CA ALA A 416 16.85 -12.69 -7.47
C ALA A 416 15.92 -13.34 -8.49
N THR A 417 16.06 -14.65 -8.71
CA THR A 417 15.23 -15.38 -9.68
C THR A 417 14.74 -16.70 -9.08
N SER A 418 13.46 -16.98 -9.25
CA SER A 418 12.81 -18.25 -8.91
C SER A 418 11.98 -18.75 -10.10
N PRO A 419 12.05 -20.04 -10.48
CA PRO A 419 13.02 -21.02 -9.99
C PRO A 419 14.44 -20.69 -10.52
N GLY A 420 15.48 -21.13 -9.80
CA GLY A 420 16.86 -21.01 -10.28
C GLY A 420 17.90 -20.74 -9.19
N ASP A 421 17.48 -20.11 -8.08
CA ASP A 421 18.34 -19.88 -6.93
C ASP A 421 17.85 -20.67 -5.71
N SER A 422 18.53 -21.77 -5.39
CA SER A 422 18.19 -22.62 -4.24
C SER A 422 18.47 -22.00 -2.89
N ALA A 423 19.23 -20.90 -2.84
CA ALA A 423 19.50 -20.17 -1.60
C ALA A 423 18.36 -19.21 -1.24
N LEU A 424 17.59 -18.76 -2.24
CA LEU A 424 16.63 -17.66 -2.11
C LEU A 424 15.55 -17.95 -1.06
N GLY A 425 15.39 -17.03 -0.11
CA GLY A 425 14.43 -17.13 0.99
C GLY A 425 14.82 -18.07 2.12
N ARG A 426 15.93 -18.84 2.00
CA ARG A 426 16.47 -19.67 3.08
C ARG A 426 17.16 -18.81 4.14
N GLU A 427 17.28 -19.37 5.33
CA GLU A 427 17.95 -18.76 6.46
C GLU A 427 19.31 -19.39 6.68
N THR A 428 20.27 -18.62 7.18
CA THR A 428 21.54 -19.13 7.67
C THR A 428 21.40 -19.59 9.12
N THR A 429 22.31 -20.45 9.58
CA THR A 429 22.32 -20.91 10.99
C THR A 429 22.46 -19.79 12.03
N ASP A 430 23.02 -18.63 11.62
CA ASP A 430 23.12 -17.42 12.43
C ASP A 430 21.97 -16.41 12.22
N GLY A 431 20.89 -16.82 11.55
CA GLY A 431 19.61 -16.08 11.48
C GLY A 431 19.54 -15.00 10.40
N TRP A 432 20.34 -15.09 9.34
CA TRP A 432 20.24 -14.21 8.17
C TRP A 432 19.44 -14.85 7.05
N ARG A 433 18.61 -14.07 6.37
CA ARG A 433 17.81 -14.55 5.26
C ARG A 433 18.38 -14.10 3.92
N VAL A 434 18.44 -15.01 2.96
CA VAL A 434 18.84 -14.71 1.58
C VAL A 434 17.72 -13.97 0.85
N LYS A 435 18.04 -12.79 0.31
CA LYS A 435 17.12 -11.92 -0.43
C LYS A 435 17.37 -11.91 -1.94
N GLY A 436 18.55 -12.37 -2.36
CA GLY A 436 18.99 -12.35 -3.75
C GLY A 436 20.51 -12.44 -3.83
N ARG A 437 21.04 -11.98 -4.95
CA ARG A 437 22.47 -11.93 -5.23
C ARG A 437 22.91 -10.57 -5.72
N VAL A 438 24.18 -10.26 -5.50
CA VAL A 438 24.86 -9.04 -5.97
C VAL A 438 26.11 -9.40 -6.76
N GLY A 439 26.50 -8.54 -7.70
CA GLY A 439 27.76 -8.65 -8.44
C GLY A 439 27.98 -10.04 -9.06
N ASP A 440 29.12 -10.66 -8.74
CA ASP A 440 29.55 -11.97 -9.26
C ASP A 440 28.81 -13.17 -8.62
N GLY A 441 27.63 -12.95 -8.02
CA GLY A 441 26.78 -14.00 -7.46
C GLY A 441 26.86 -14.17 -5.94
N GLU A 442 27.41 -13.19 -5.22
CA GLU A 442 27.43 -13.19 -3.76
C GLU A 442 26.02 -13.06 -3.18
N LEU A 443 25.78 -13.64 -2.01
CA LEU A 443 24.47 -13.63 -1.36
C LEU A 443 24.20 -12.26 -0.73
N LEU A 444 23.04 -11.70 -1.04
CA LEU A 444 22.44 -10.60 -0.29
C LEU A 444 21.69 -11.17 0.91
N LEU A 445 22.17 -10.85 2.10
CA LEU A 445 21.64 -11.35 3.36
C LEU A 445 20.99 -10.22 4.15
N CYS A 446 19.83 -10.50 4.74
CA CYS A 446 19.08 -9.56 5.58
C CYS A 446 18.69 -10.23 6.90
N ARG A 447 18.83 -9.51 8.00
CA ARG A 447 18.26 -9.88 9.30
C ARG A 447 17.51 -8.69 9.88
N ASN A 448 16.58 -8.94 10.78
CA ASN A 448 15.88 -7.87 11.48
C ASN A 448 15.51 -8.23 12.91
N VAL A 449 15.39 -7.19 13.73
CA VAL A 449 14.73 -7.25 15.03
C VAL A 449 13.62 -6.21 14.99
N LYS A 450 12.37 -6.66 14.91
CA LYS A 450 11.23 -5.76 14.64
C LYS A 450 11.49 -4.96 13.35
N TRP A 451 11.53 -3.64 13.45
CA TRP A 451 11.70 -2.70 12.34
C TRP A 451 13.16 -2.32 12.06
N ASP A 452 14.10 -2.84 12.85
CA ASP A 452 15.53 -2.59 12.67
C ASP A 452 16.11 -3.64 11.72
N PHE A 453 16.44 -3.23 10.50
CA PHE A 453 16.99 -4.10 9.45
C PHE A 453 18.49 -3.92 9.32
N GLU A 454 19.19 -5.04 9.20
CA GLU A 454 20.60 -5.08 8.85
C GLU A 454 20.81 -5.95 7.62
N ASN A 455 21.66 -5.48 6.71
CA ASN A 455 22.07 -6.23 5.54
C ASN A 455 23.58 -6.46 5.51
N ARG A 456 23.98 -7.58 4.89
CA ARG A 456 25.37 -7.86 4.52
C ARG A 456 25.44 -8.62 3.20
N ILE A 457 26.62 -8.61 2.59
CA ILE A 457 26.97 -9.42 1.43
C ILE A 457 27.97 -10.48 1.90
N ALA A 458 27.81 -11.71 1.43
CA ALA A 458 28.72 -12.81 1.74
C ALA A 458 28.83 -13.79 0.58
N HIS A 459 29.98 -14.45 0.44
CA HIS A 459 30.09 -15.61 -0.43
C HIS A 459 29.24 -16.76 0.12
N GLU A 460 28.65 -17.54 -0.78
CA GLU A 460 27.84 -18.70 -0.41
C GLU A 460 28.64 -19.78 0.35
N SER A 461 29.95 -19.87 0.09
CA SER A 461 30.86 -20.76 0.82
C SER A 461 31.06 -20.38 2.29
N ASP A 462 30.73 -19.14 2.66
CA ASP A 462 31.04 -18.57 3.97
C ASP A 462 29.84 -18.63 4.92
N VAL A 463 28.71 -19.18 4.45
CA VAL A 463 27.47 -19.30 5.22
C VAL A 463 26.91 -20.72 5.15
N GLU A 464 26.22 -21.12 6.21
CA GLU A 464 25.54 -22.41 6.29
C GLU A 464 24.02 -22.17 6.22
N LEU A 465 23.39 -22.62 5.13
CA LEU A 465 21.96 -22.46 4.88
C LEU A 465 21.15 -23.60 5.49
N VAL A 466 20.06 -23.25 6.18
CA VAL A 466 19.07 -24.14 6.79
C VAL A 466 17.87 -24.29 5.87
#